data_AF-A0A1Z9WE72-F1
#
_entry.id   AF-A0A1Z9WE72-F1
#
_cell.length_a   1.000
_cell.length_b   1.000
_cell.length_c   1.000
_cell.angle_alpha   90.00
_cell.angle_beta   90.00
_cell.angle_gamma   90.00
#
_symmetry.space_group_name_H-M   'P 1'
#
loop_
_entity.id
_entity.type
_entity.pdbx_description
1 polymer ?
#
loop_
_entity_poly.entity_id
_entity_poly.type
_entity_poly.pdbx_seq_one_letter_code
_entity_poly.pdbx_strand_id
1 'polypeptide(L)'
;MTQQVIRSLCIRLFLPLLLIPISWGAPALAWDSVGHRLSAAVALEFMKPETAAKLINILRARPRYQQDFINQIPGYIDRDNEEQMTQWLLGQAAARGLPDGERARHNRSSWHYTDGA
;
A
#
# COMPACT_ATOMS: atom_id res chain seq x y z
N MET A 1 48.50 28.79 -15.47
CA MET A 1 48.37 27.83 -14.35
C MET A 1 47.03 27.97 -13.61
N THR A 2 46.53 29.19 -13.37
CA THR A 2 45.27 29.47 -12.64
C THR A 2 43.99 28.94 -13.31
N GLN A 3 43.81 29.08 -14.63
CA GLN A 3 42.61 28.59 -15.33
C GLN A 3 42.43 27.06 -15.29
N GLN A 4 43.52 26.30 -15.27
CA GLN A 4 43.49 24.84 -15.26
C GLN A 4 43.07 24.30 -13.88
N VAL A 5 43.55 24.94 -12.82
CA VAL A 5 43.13 24.67 -11.43
C VAL A 5 41.65 24.98 -11.23
N ILE A 6 41.14 26.09 -11.78
CA ILE A 6 39.72 26.47 -11.70
C ILE A 6 38.84 25.44 -12.43
N ARG A 7 39.22 25.01 -13.64
CA ARG A 7 38.50 23.97 -14.40
C ARG A 7 38.46 22.63 -13.67
N SER A 8 39.59 22.19 -13.10
CA SER A 8 39.66 20.96 -12.31
C SER A 8 38.85 21.03 -11.03
N LEU A 9 38.77 22.21 -10.40
CA LEU A 9 37.94 22.43 -9.21
C LEU A 9 36.45 22.42 -9.55
N CYS A 10 36.04 23.06 -10.66
CA CYS A 10 34.67 23.02 -11.15
C CYS A 10 34.21 21.59 -11.46
N ILE A 11 35.01 20.78 -12.15
CA ILE A 11 34.65 19.38 -12.48
C ILE A 11 34.53 18.52 -11.21
N ARG A 12 35.43 18.71 -10.23
CA ARG A 12 35.41 17.96 -8.96
C ARG A 12 34.23 18.33 -8.06
N LEU A 13 33.74 19.58 -8.15
CA LEU A 13 32.59 20.04 -7.39
C LEU A 13 31.26 19.79 -8.12
N PHE A 14 31.26 19.68 -9.45
CA PHE A 14 30.05 19.47 -10.24
C PHE A 14 29.40 18.12 -9.97
N LEU A 15 30.19 17.05 -9.89
CA LEU A 15 29.67 15.69 -9.66
C LEU A 15 28.99 15.54 -8.27
N PRO A 16 29.60 15.96 -7.14
CA PRO A 16 28.91 15.90 -5.85
C PRO A 16 27.70 16.85 -5.80
N LEU A 17 27.78 18.04 -6.42
CA LEU A 17 26.66 18.99 -6.45
C LEU A 17 25.45 18.43 -7.21
N LEU A 18 25.68 17.64 -8.26
CA LEU A 18 24.63 16.99 -9.05
C LEU A 18 24.02 15.76 -8.35
N LEU A 19 24.76 15.12 -7.43
CA LEU A 19 24.29 13.96 -6.67
C LEU A 19 23.41 14.33 -5.47
N ILE A 20 23.61 15.52 -4.87
CA ILE A 20 22.81 16.01 -3.74
C ILE A 20 21.28 15.98 -3.98
N PRO A 21 20.74 16.48 -5.12
CA PRO A 21 19.30 16.41 -5.38
C PRO A 21 18.79 14.99 -5.65
N ILE A 22 19.65 14.06 -6.11
CA ILE A 22 19.28 12.67 -6.37
C ILE A 22 19.17 11.88 -5.06
N SER A 23 19.99 12.23 -4.05
CA SER A 23 19.87 11.68 -2.69
C SER A 23 18.65 12.19 -1.92
N TRP A 24 18.05 13.31 -2.32
CA TRP A 24 16.73 13.72 -1.85
C TRP A 24 15.66 13.03 -2.70
N GLY A 25 15.51 11.72 -2.51
CA GLY A 25 14.35 11.01 -3.04
C GLY A 25 13.07 11.70 -2.56
N ALA A 26 12.23 12.15 -3.50
CA ALA A 26 10.88 12.58 -3.15
C ALA A 26 10.20 11.42 -2.40
N PRO A 27 9.47 11.69 -1.31
CA PRO A 27 8.72 10.63 -0.65
C PRO A 27 7.80 10.01 -1.69
N ALA A 28 8.02 8.74 -2.02
CA ALA A 28 7.07 7.98 -2.80
C ALA A 28 5.81 7.90 -1.92
N LEU A 29 4.78 8.65 -2.30
CA LEU A 29 3.48 8.55 -1.64
C LEU A 29 3.01 7.12 -1.86
N ALA A 30 3.05 6.33 -0.79
CA ALA A 30 2.51 4.99 -0.79
C ALA A 30 0.99 5.07 -1.02
N TRP A 31 0.43 4.01 -1.58
CA TRP A 31 -1.00 3.92 -1.84
C TRP A 31 -1.72 3.94 -0.48
N ASP A 32 -2.70 4.83 -0.33
CA ASP A 32 -3.55 4.87 0.85
C ASP A 32 -4.63 3.78 0.78
N SER A 33 -5.52 3.74 1.78
CA SER A 33 -6.59 2.75 1.82
C SER A 33 -7.51 2.79 0.59
N VAL A 34 -7.68 3.95 -0.05
CA VAL A 34 -8.45 4.11 -1.29
C VAL A 34 -7.71 3.45 -2.44
N GLY A 35 -6.42 3.76 -2.59
CA GLY A 35 -5.57 3.15 -3.62
C GLY A 35 -5.56 1.62 -3.54
N HIS A 36 -5.38 1.07 -2.34
CA HIS A 36 -5.41 -0.38 -2.13
C HIS A 36 -6.75 -1.03 -2.47
N ARG A 37 -7.87 -0.42 -2.06
CA ARG A 37 -9.22 -0.92 -2.38
C ARG A 37 -9.49 -0.87 -3.88
N LEU A 38 -9.09 0.20 -4.55
CA LEU A 38 -9.26 0.35 -5.99
C LEU A 38 -8.45 -0.71 -6.76
N SER A 39 -7.19 -0.93 -6.39
CA SER A 39 -6.37 -1.99 -7.01
C SER A 39 -6.99 -3.37 -6.80
N ALA A 40 -7.56 -3.64 -5.62
CA ALA A 40 -8.26 -4.91 -5.36
C ALA A 40 -9.54 -5.06 -6.21
N ALA A 41 -10.31 -3.99 -6.41
CA ALA A 41 -11.47 -4.00 -7.28
C ALA A 41 -11.07 -4.31 -8.73
N VAL A 42 -10.04 -3.64 -9.25
CA VAL A 42 -9.50 -3.94 -10.60
C VAL A 42 -9.03 -5.40 -10.68
N ALA A 43 -8.32 -5.91 -9.68
CA ALA A 43 -7.86 -7.30 -9.68
C ALA A 43 -9.04 -8.29 -9.68
N LEU A 44 -10.15 -7.96 -9.02
CA LEU A 44 -11.34 -8.79 -8.96
C LEU A 44 -12.00 -8.95 -10.35
N GLU A 45 -11.99 -7.92 -11.19
CA GLU A 45 -12.51 -7.97 -12.58
C GLU A 45 -11.83 -9.04 -13.44
N PHE A 46 -10.56 -9.34 -13.16
CA PHE A 46 -9.77 -10.36 -13.88
C PHE A 46 -9.65 -11.67 -13.11
N MET A 47 -10.25 -11.76 -11.93
CA MET A 47 -10.16 -12.92 -11.06
C MET A 47 -11.24 -13.93 -11.42
N LYS A 48 -10.87 -15.22 -11.46
CA LYS A 48 -11.87 -16.28 -11.61
C LYS A 48 -12.80 -16.32 -10.39
N PRO A 49 -14.12 -16.53 -10.56
CA PRO A 49 -15.07 -16.57 -9.45
C PRO A 49 -14.70 -17.55 -8.34
N GLU A 50 -14.17 -18.73 -8.69
CA GLU A 50 -13.74 -19.74 -7.73
C GLU A 50 -12.56 -19.28 -6.86
N THR A 51 -11.68 -18.43 -7.40
CA THR A 51 -10.56 -17.85 -6.66
C THR A 51 -11.07 -16.83 -5.65
N ALA A 52 -12.00 -15.96 -6.06
CA ALA A 52 -12.62 -14.98 -5.16
C ALA A 52 -13.33 -15.70 -4.01
N ALA A 53 -14.16 -16.71 -4.30
CA ALA A 53 -14.84 -17.50 -3.29
C ALA A 53 -13.87 -18.17 -2.29
N LYS A 54 -12.75 -18.71 -2.80
CA LYS A 54 -11.70 -19.30 -1.95
C LYS A 54 -11.07 -18.25 -1.02
N LEU A 55 -10.76 -17.06 -1.52
CA LEU A 55 -10.21 -15.97 -0.72
C LEU A 55 -11.20 -15.53 0.36
N ILE A 56 -12.48 -15.35 0.04
CA ILE A 56 -13.52 -15.01 1.02
C ILE A 56 -13.62 -16.06 2.12
N ASN A 57 -13.55 -17.35 1.79
CA ASN A 57 -13.56 -18.42 2.79
C ASN A 57 -12.34 -18.35 3.73
N ILE A 58 -11.16 -18.04 3.19
CA ILE A 58 -9.95 -17.83 4.00
C ILE A 58 -10.13 -16.64 4.94
N LEU A 59 -10.73 -15.54 4.48
CA LEU A 59 -10.98 -14.36 5.32
C LEU A 59 -11.95 -14.67 6.46
N ARG A 60 -13.04 -15.39 6.17
CA ARG A 60 -14.07 -15.75 7.16
C ARG A 60 -13.52 -16.63 8.28
N ALA A 61 -12.52 -17.46 8.01
CA ALA A 61 -11.89 -18.33 9.00
C ALA A 61 -10.95 -17.60 9.98
N ARG A 62 -10.70 -16.29 9.82
CA ARG A 62 -9.73 -15.55 10.65
C ARG A 62 -10.34 -15.17 12.02
N PRO A 63 -9.57 -15.25 13.12
CA PRO A 63 -10.06 -14.91 14.46
C PRO A 63 -10.63 -13.49 14.62
N ARG A 64 -10.16 -12.54 13.79
CA ARG A 64 -10.58 -11.13 13.80
C ARG A 64 -11.50 -10.75 12.64
N TYR A 65 -12.17 -11.72 12.01
CA TYR A 65 -13.02 -11.45 10.85
C TYR A 65 -14.11 -10.41 11.16
N GLN A 66 -14.78 -10.54 12.31
CA GLN A 66 -15.82 -9.61 12.72
C GLN A 66 -15.31 -8.17 12.87
N GLN A 67 -14.19 -7.99 13.57
CA GLN A 67 -13.63 -6.68 13.88
C GLN A 67 -13.01 -6.01 12.66
N ASP A 68 -12.27 -6.77 11.85
CA ASP A 68 -11.47 -6.21 10.77
C ASP A 68 -12.27 -6.01 9.47
N PHE A 69 -13.39 -6.74 9.30
CA PHE A 69 -14.16 -6.74 8.06
C PHE A 69 -15.61 -6.32 8.26
N ILE A 70 -16.35 -7.00 9.15
CA ILE A 70 -17.81 -6.80 9.26
C ILE A 70 -18.15 -5.48 9.95
N ASN A 71 -17.45 -5.16 11.03
CA ASN A 71 -17.65 -3.92 11.78
C ASN A 71 -17.13 -2.69 11.03
N GLN A 72 -16.31 -2.90 9.99
CA GLN A 72 -15.74 -1.84 9.17
C GLN A 72 -16.58 -1.52 7.92
N ILE A 73 -17.67 -2.27 7.67
CA ILE A 73 -18.53 -2.08 6.50
C ILE A 73 -19.13 -0.66 6.54
N PRO A 74 -18.88 0.18 5.51
CA PRO A 74 -19.48 1.51 5.40
C PRO A 74 -20.98 1.41 5.15
N GLY A 75 -21.74 2.41 5.61
CA GLY A 75 -23.20 2.42 5.49
C GLY A 75 -23.76 2.46 4.05
N TYR A 76 -22.91 2.72 3.05
CA TYR A 76 -23.30 2.72 1.63
C TYR A 76 -23.15 1.35 0.95
N ILE A 77 -22.57 0.36 1.62
CA ILE A 77 -22.45 -1.00 1.09
C ILE A 77 -23.71 -1.78 1.43
N ASP A 78 -24.38 -2.30 0.40
CA ASP A 78 -25.49 -3.23 0.56
C ASP A 78 -24.96 -4.61 0.96
N ARG A 79 -25.37 -5.08 2.14
CA ARG A 79 -24.93 -6.37 2.70
C ARG A 79 -25.61 -7.57 2.05
N ASP A 80 -26.76 -7.37 1.44
CA ASP A 80 -27.51 -8.43 0.75
C ASP A 80 -27.03 -8.59 -0.71
N ASN A 81 -26.21 -7.66 -1.19
CA ASN A 81 -25.57 -7.73 -2.50
C ASN A 81 -24.20 -8.44 -2.41
N GLU A 82 -24.13 -9.67 -2.93
CA GLU A 82 -22.91 -10.50 -2.88
C GLU A 82 -21.70 -9.88 -3.61
N GLU A 83 -21.93 -9.13 -4.68
CA GLU A 83 -20.88 -8.49 -5.45
C GLU A 83 -20.24 -7.36 -4.64
N GLN A 84 -21.06 -6.46 -4.08
CA GLN A 84 -20.60 -5.37 -3.22
C GLN A 84 -19.89 -5.92 -1.98
N MET A 85 -20.41 -6.99 -1.39
CA MET A 85 -19.78 -7.65 -0.26
C MET A 85 -18.43 -8.28 -0.63
N THR A 86 -18.31 -8.89 -1.80
CA THR A 86 -17.04 -9.46 -2.28
C THR A 86 -16.00 -8.37 -2.53
N GLN A 87 -16.39 -7.30 -3.23
CA GLN A 87 -15.54 -6.13 -3.44
C GLN A 87 -15.09 -5.51 -2.11
N TRP A 88 -16.00 -5.33 -1.16
CA TRP A 88 -15.67 -4.81 0.17
C TRP A 88 -14.67 -5.71 0.90
N LEU A 89 -14.94 -7.00 1.00
CA LEU A 89 -14.12 -7.92 1.80
C LEU A 89 -12.70 -8.05 1.25
N LEU A 90 -12.55 -8.16 -0.07
CA LEU A 90 -11.23 -8.26 -0.71
C LEU A 90 -10.50 -6.92 -0.72
N GLY A 91 -11.22 -5.82 -0.96
CA GLY A 91 -10.66 -4.47 -0.87
C GLY A 91 -10.18 -4.14 0.54
N GLN A 92 -10.97 -4.47 1.55
CA GLN A 92 -10.59 -4.30 2.95
C GLN A 92 -9.41 -5.19 3.32
N ALA A 93 -9.33 -6.42 2.80
CA ALA A 93 -8.17 -7.27 3.02
C ALA A 93 -6.88 -6.65 2.45
N ALA A 94 -6.97 -5.98 1.31
CA ALA A 94 -5.85 -5.29 0.65
C ALA A 94 -5.45 -3.98 1.34
N ALA A 95 -6.42 -3.25 1.90
CA ALA A 95 -6.20 -1.96 2.55
C ALA A 95 -6.00 -2.06 4.08
N ARG A 96 -6.20 -3.25 4.67
CA ARG A 96 -6.04 -3.46 6.12
C ARG A 96 -4.57 -3.33 6.52
N GLY A 97 -4.29 -2.36 7.37
CA GLY A 97 -3.03 -2.25 8.10
C GLY A 97 -2.95 -3.21 9.30
N LEU A 98 -1.80 -3.22 9.98
CA LEU A 98 -1.62 -3.95 11.23
C LEU A 98 -2.01 -3.08 12.44
N PRO A 99 -2.57 -3.67 13.51
CA PRO A 99 -2.75 -2.97 14.79
C PRO A 99 -1.43 -2.43 15.32
N ASP A 100 -1.42 -1.32 16.04
CA ASP A 100 -0.20 -0.59 16.43
C ASP A 100 0.88 -1.47 17.08
N GLY A 101 0.51 -2.36 18.01
CA GLY A 101 1.46 -3.26 18.67
C GLY A 101 2.13 -4.26 17.71
N GLU A 102 1.37 -4.75 16.72
CA GLU A 102 1.86 -5.67 15.69
C GLU A 102 2.62 -4.90 14.59
N ARG A 103 2.14 -3.71 14.24
CA ARG A 103 2.78 -2.79 13.29
C ARG A 103 4.18 -2.43 13.77
N ALA A 104 4.36 -2.08 15.04
CA ALA A 104 5.68 -1.79 15.60
C ALA A 104 6.66 -2.97 15.51
N ARG A 105 6.17 -4.22 15.58
CA ARG A 105 6.98 -5.44 15.53
C ARG A 105 7.31 -5.89 14.10
N HIS A 106 6.38 -5.68 13.18
CA HIS A 106 6.40 -6.30 11.85
C HIS A 106 6.53 -5.30 10.69
N ASN A 107 6.33 -4.00 10.91
CA ASN A 107 6.53 -2.99 9.89
C ASN A 107 8.04 -2.84 9.59
N ARG A 108 8.50 -3.57 8.60
CA ARG A 108 9.86 -3.52 8.05
C ARG A 108 9.74 -2.72 6.76
N SER A 109 10.48 -1.62 6.67
CA SER A 109 10.36 -0.53 5.67
C SER A 109 10.52 -0.91 4.19
N SER A 110 10.48 -2.19 3.83
CA SER A 110 10.49 -2.68 2.44
C SER A 110 9.09 -2.88 1.86
N TRP A 111 8.05 -3.05 2.68
CA TRP A 111 6.65 -3.14 2.25
C TRP A 111 5.82 -2.18 3.10
N HIS A 112 5.15 -1.21 2.46
CA HIS A 112 4.29 -0.27 3.17
C HIS A 112 2.99 -0.98 3.55
N TYR A 113 2.79 -1.20 4.84
CA TYR A 113 1.46 -1.41 5.39
C TYR A 113 0.76 -0.05 5.39
N THR A 114 -0.51 -0.01 4.98
CA THR A 114 -1.33 1.19 5.14
C THR A 114 -1.31 1.65 6.60
N ASP A 115 -1.48 2.96 6.82
CA ASP A 115 -2.00 3.44 8.10
C ASP A 115 -3.34 2.71 8.29
N GLY A 116 -3.38 1.76 9.22
CA GLY A 116 -4.54 0.89 9.40
C GLY A 116 -5.82 1.72 9.50
N ALA A 117 -6.90 1.20 8.90
CA ALA A 117 -8.24 1.76 9.03
C ALA A 117 -8.64 1.92 10.51
#